data_AF-A0A2N1WFR9-F1
#
_entry.id   AF-A0A2N1WFR9-F1
#
_cell.length_a   1.000
_cell.length_b   1.000
_cell.length_c   1.000
_cell.angle_alpha   90.00
_cell.angle_beta   90.00
_cell.angle_gamma   90.00
#
_symmetry.space_group_name_H-M   'P 1'
#
loop_
_entity.id
_entity.type
_entity.pdbx_description
1 polymer ?
#
loop_
_entity_poly.entity_id
_entity_poly.type
_entity_poly.pdbx_seq_one_letter_code
_entity_poly.pdbx_strand_id
1 'polypeptide(L)'
;MKDMQKIKALVGAFLMIASVALTAMTSMTAIAAPADFVDIVEASVPAVVNIETTRFGQRAEPEAQRGQMPGDVPELFRRFFEQPFGDGGSPRGRPDQRGGGSGFI
;
A
#
# COMPACT_ATOMS: atom_id res chain seq x y z
N MET A 1 60.11 1.22 -49.62
CA MET A 1 58.81 0.55 -49.32
C MET A 1 58.47 0.52 -47.83
N LYS A 2 59.44 0.36 -46.91
CA LYS A 2 59.20 0.27 -45.45
C LYS A 2 58.69 1.57 -44.80
N ASP A 3 59.03 2.75 -45.32
CA ASP A 3 58.60 4.03 -44.72
C ASP A 3 57.11 4.33 -44.98
N MET A 4 56.60 3.93 -46.15
CA MET A 4 55.18 4.02 -46.49
C MET A 4 54.30 3.18 -45.54
N GLN A 5 54.83 2.05 -45.05
CA GLN A 5 54.12 1.17 -44.12
C GLN A 5 54.04 1.78 -42.71
N LYS A 6 55.08 2.48 -42.26
CA LYS A 6 55.10 3.19 -40.97
C LYS A 6 54.13 4.38 -40.96
N ILE A 7 54.06 5.13 -42.06
CA ILE A 7 53.12 6.26 -42.20
C ILE A 7 51.67 5.76 -42.15
N LYS A 8 51.34 4.67 -42.87
CA LYS A 8 50.00 4.06 -42.83
C LYS A 8 49.63 3.56 -41.43
N ALA A 9 50.58 2.95 -40.72
CA ALA A 9 50.38 2.49 -39.34
C ALA A 9 50.14 3.67 -38.37
N LEU A 10 50.86 4.78 -38.54
CA LEU A 10 50.72 5.97 -37.71
C LEU A 10 49.38 6.68 -37.97
N VAL A 11 48.95 6.78 -39.23
CA VAL A 11 47.63 7.32 -39.60
C VAL A 11 46.50 6.43 -39.08
N GLY A 12 46.64 5.11 -39.19
CA GLY A 12 45.67 4.15 -38.64
C GLY A 12 45.55 4.23 -37.11
N ALA A 13 46.68 4.36 -36.40
CA ALA A 13 46.69 4.56 -34.96
C ALA A 13 46.04 5.88 -34.55
N PHE A 14 46.31 6.97 -35.30
CA PHE A 14 45.68 8.26 -35.06
C PHE A 14 44.15 8.21 -35.27
N LEU A 15 43.69 7.54 -36.34
CA LEU A 15 42.25 7.36 -36.60
C LEU A 15 41.56 6.51 -35.52
N MET A 16 42.23 5.46 -35.02
CA MET A 16 41.74 4.65 -33.89
C MET A 16 41.64 5.47 -32.60
N ILE A 17 42.63 6.32 -32.30
CA ILE A 17 42.60 7.16 -31.10
C ILE A 17 41.50 8.22 -31.23
N ALA A 18 41.36 8.82 -32.42
CA ALA A 18 40.32 9.81 -32.70
C ALA A 18 38.90 9.21 -32.61
N SER A 19 38.69 7.97 -33.09
CA SER A 19 37.39 7.31 -33.00
C SER A 19 37.02 6.97 -31.55
N VAL A 20 37.98 6.48 -30.76
CA VAL A 20 37.78 6.22 -29.33
C VAL A 20 37.48 7.51 -28.57
N ALA A 21 38.23 8.58 -28.85
CA ALA A 21 37.99 9.89 -28.24
C ALA A 21 36.59 10.44 -28.59
N LEU A 22 36.13 10.26 -29.82
CA LEU A 22 34.80 10.70 -30.25
C LEU A 22 33.68 9.91 -29.54
N THR A 23 33.84 8.58 -29.37
CA THR A 23 32.88 7.76 -28.62
C THR A 23 32.86 8.05 -27.11
N ALA A 24 33.94 8.58 -26.55
CA ALA A 24 33.99 8.99 -25.15
C ALA A 24 33.21 10.29 -24.87
N MET A 25 32.94 11.11 -25.90
CA MET A 25 32.20 12.37 -25.77
C MET A 25 30.68 12.20 -25.89
N THR A 26 30.18 11.01 -26.25
CA THR A 26 28.74 10.78 -26.48
C THR A 26 27.96 10.34 -25.24
N SER A 27 28.57 10.30 -24.06
CA SER A 27 27.90 9.95 -22.79
C SER A 27 27.20 11.15 -22.15
N MET A 28 26.28 11.80 -22.88
CA MET A 28 25.34 12.73 -22.28
C MET A 28 24.12 11.94 -21.79
N THR A 29 24.06 11.62 -20.50
CA THR A 29 22.85 11.08 -19.89
C THR A 29 21.82 12.19 -19.77
N ALA A 30 20.72 12.09 -20.52
CA ALA A 30 19.58 12.99 -20.33
C ALA A 30 18.98 12.72 -18.95
N ILE A 31 19.22 13.63 -17.99
CA ILE A 31 18.52 13.62 -16.71
C ILE A 31 17.13 14.18 -17.01
N ALA A 32 16.12 13.30 -17.03
CA ALA A 32 14.74 13.74 -17.15
C ALA A 32 14.42 14.66 -15.96
N ALA A 33 13.86 15.83 -16.26
CA ALA A 33 13.32 16.69 -15.21
C ALA A 33 12.22 15.93 -14.44
N PRO A 34 12.04 16.20 -13.14
CA PRO A 34 10.90 15.66 -12.40
C PRO A 34 9.60 16.02 -13.13
N ALA A 35 8.70 15.04 -13.27
CA ALA A 35 7.39 15.32 -13.84
C ALA A 35 6.62 16.29 -12.93
N ASP A 36 6.04 17.32 -13.54
CA ASP A 36 5.12 18.24 -12.87
C ASP A 36 3.69 17.70 -12.96
N PHE A 37 3.01 17.64 -11.82
CA PHE A 37 1.65 17.12 -11.69
C PHE A 37 0.66 18.17 -11.21
N VAL A 38 1.08 19.43 -11.03
CA VAL A 38 0.24 20.49 -10.45
C VAL A 38 -1.06 20.65 -11.23
N ASP A 39 -1.01 20.78 -12.55
CA ASP A 39 -2.19 20.98 -13.39
C ASP A 39 -3.18 19.80 -13.32
N ILE A 40 -2.64 18.57 -13.30
CA ILE A 40 -3.46 17.34 -13.23
C ILE A 40 -4.11 17.24 -11.85
N VAL A 41 -3.37 17.57 -10.79
CA VAL A 41 -3.88 17.58 -9.42
C VAL A 41 -4.95 18.67 -9.27
N GLU A 42 -4.70 19.88 -9.74
CA GLU A 42 -5.67 20.99 -9.67
C GLU A 42 -6.97 20.65 -10.40
N ALA A 43 -6.89 19.99 -11.55
CA ALA A 43 -8.04 19.52 -12.28
C ALA A 43 -8.78 18.34 -11.62
N SER A 44 -8.09 17.47 -10.87
CA SER A 44 -8.66 16.23 -10.32
C SER A 44 -9.10 16.32 -8.85
N VAL A 45 -8.52 17.22 -8.06
CA VAL A 45 -8.85 17.43 -6.63
C VAL A 45 -10.35 17.64 -6.38
N PRO A 46 -11.10 18.41 -7.19
CA PRO A 46 -12.54 18.59 -6.96
C PRO A 46 -13.36 17.30 -7.02
N ALA A 47 -12.85 16.25 -7.68
CA ALA A 47 -13.51 14.95 -7.74
C ALA A 47 -13.25 14.09 -6.49
N VAL A 48 -12.29 14.46 -5.63
CA VAL A 48 -11.91 13.67 -4.47
C VAL A 48 -12.85 13.92 -3.30
N VAL A 49 -13.44 12.85 -2.77
CA VAL A 49 -14.39 12.88 -1.66
C VAL A 49 -13.89 12.10 -0.46
N ASN A 50 -14.27 12.54 0.74
CA ASN A 50 -14.13 11.77 1.97
C ASN A 50 -15.31 10.79 2.11
N ILE A 51 -15.01 9.53 2.40
CA ILE A 51 -16.00 8.45 2.53
C ILE A 51 -15.95 7.94 3.96
N GLU A 52 -17.09 8.04 4.65
CA GLU A 52 -17.27 7.48 5.98
C GLU A 52 -18.42 6.47 5.96
N THR A 53 -18.18 5.32 6.58
CA THR A 53 -19.16 4.24 6.73
C THR A 53 -19.38 3.97 8.20
N THR A 54 -20.63 3.76 8.57
CA THR A 54 -21.00 3.31 9.91
C THR A 54 -21.78 2.02 9.79
N ARG A 55 -21.25 0.95 10.40
CA ARG A 55 -21.95 -0.32 10.57
C ARG A 55 -22.53 -0.33 11.98
N PHE A 56 -23.85 -0.23 12.05
CA PHE A 56 -24.57 -0.34 13.32
C PHE A 56 -24.45 -1.74 13.89
N GLY A 57 -24.11 -1.83 15.16
CA GLY A 57 -24.03 -3.10 15.87
C GLY A 57 -25.39 -3.51 16.47
N GLN A 58 -25.61 -4.81 16.63
CA GLN A 58 -26.86 -5.33 17.23
C GLN A 58 -26.80 -5.17 18.74
N ARG A 59 -27.67 -4.33 19.31
CA ARG A 59 -27.94 -4.30 20.76
C ARG A 59 -28.67 -5.59 21.14
N ALA A 60 -28.12 -6.38 22.08
CA ALA A 60 -28.87 -7.52 22.58
C ALA A 60 -30.07 -7.01 23.36
N GLU A 61 -31.27 -7.39 22.92
CA GLU A 61 -32.49 -7.22 23.70
C GLU A 61 -32.31 -7.96 25.04
N PRO A 62 -32.57 -7.32 26.20
CA PRO A 62 -32.32 -7.91 27.52
C PRO A 62 -33.16 -9.17 27.83
N GLU A 63 -34.11 -9.53 26.96
CA GLU A 63 -35.09 -10.59 27.21
C GLU A 63 -34.72 -11.95 26.61
N ALA A 64 -33.73 -12.02 25.71
CA ALA A 64 -33.44 -13.24 24.94
C ALA A 64 -32.55 -14.29 25.64
N GLN A 65 -32.02 -14.03 26.84
CA GLN A 65 -31.02 -14.93 27.47
C GLN A 65 -31.40 -15.53 28.82
N ARG A 66 -32.60 -15.31 29.34
CA ARG A 66 -33.09 -16.04 30.53
C ARG A 66 -33.57 -17.47 30.25
N GLY A 67 -33.49 -17.95 29.00
CA GLY A 67 -34.15 -19.19 28.57
C GLY A 67 -33.27 -20.36 28.13
N GLN A 68 -31.93 -20.27 28.17
CA GLN A 68 -31.05 -21.32 27.62
C GLN A 68 -29.96 -21.75 28.58
N MET A 69 -30.34 -22.21 29.78
CA MET A 69 -29.53 -23.20 30.50
C MET A 69 -30.16 -24.57 30.22
N PRO A 70 -29.43 -25.51 29.58
CA PRO A 70 -29.84 -26.91 29.54
C PRO A 70 -30.04 -27.41 30.98
N GLY A 71 -31.15 -28.09 31.27
CA GLY A 71 -31.51 -28.51 32.63
C GLY A 71 -30.52 -29.46 33.31
N ASP A 72 -29.58 -30.04 32.55
CA ASP A 72 -28.68 -31.11 32.99
C ASP A 72 -27.19 -30.74 32.88
N VAL A 73 -26.79 -29.54 33.29
CA VAL A 73 -25.37 -29.18 33.37
C VAL A 73 -24.78 -29.66 34.71
N PRO A 74 -23.77 -30.54 34.71
CA PRO A 74 -23.10 -30.98 35.94
C PRO A 74 -22.47 -29.80 36.70
N GLU A 75 -22.41 -29.87 38.03
CA GLU A 75 -21.94 -28.74 38.87
C GLU A 75 -20.55 -28.21 38.50
N LEU A 76 -19.65 -29.08 38.04
CA LEU A 76 -18.33 -28.71 37.53
C LEU A 76 -18.41 -27.66 36.42
N PHE A 77 -19.44 -27.75 35.57
CA PHE A 77 -19.62 -26.88 34.41
C PHE A 77 -20.54 -25.69 34.70
N ARG A 78 -21.32 -25.70 35.80
CA ARG A 78 -22.18 -24.56 36.18
C ARG A 78 -21.40 -23.26 36.30
N ARG A 79 -20.19 -23.31 36.88
CA ARG A 79 -19.31 -22.13 36.98
C ARG A 79 -18.89 -21.57 35.61
N PHE A 80 -18.83 -22.38 34.55
CA PHE A 80 -18.48 -21.90 33.20
C PHE A 80 -19.66 -21.26 32.46
N PHE A 81 -20.90 -21.51 32.90
CA PHE A 81 -22.13 -20.92 32.32
C PHE A 81 -22.78 -19.85 33.21
N GLU A 82 -22.59 -19.92 34.53
CA GLU A 82 -23.00 -18.90 35.50
C GLU A 82 -21.98 -17.76 35.60
N GLN A 83 -20.71 -18.04 35.32
CA GLN A 83 -19.68 -17.03 35.28
C GLN A 83 -19.50 -16.62 33.82
N PRO A 84 -19.96 -15.42 33.44
CA PRO A 84 -19.62 -14.90 32.14
C PRO A 84 -18.10 -14.79 32.11
N PHE A 85 -17.48 -15.31 31.06
CA PHE A 85 -16.09 -15.11 30.76
C PHE A 85 -15.67 -13.65 31.04
N GLY A 86 -14.91 -13.46 32.12
CA GLY A 86 -14.33 -12.18 32.48
C GLY A 86 -15.35 -11.12 32.93
N ASP A 87 -14.80 -10.13 33.62
CA ASP A 87 -15.43 -8.85 33.89
C ASP A 87 -16.10 -8.29 32.62
N GLY A 88 -17.43 -8.42 32.48
CA GLY A 88 -18.20 -7.75 31.42
C GLY A 88 -19.29 -8.52 30.67
N GLY A 89 -19.57 -9.79 30.97
CA GLY A 89 -20.52 -10.60 30.20
C GLY A 89 -22.02 -10.39 30.49
N SER A 90 -22.51 -9.17 30.30
CA SER A 90 -23.80 -9.05 29.61
C SER A 90 -23.55 -9.35 28.13
N PRO A 91 -24.53 -9.81 27.34
CA PRO A 91 -24.45 -9.77 25.88
C PRO A 91 -24.47 -8.30 25.50
N ARG A 92 -23.35 -7.60 25.71
CA ARG A 92 -23.21 -6.24 25.21
C ARG A 92 -23.26 -6.43 23.72
N GLY A 93 -24.32 -5.87 23.14
CA GLY A 93 -24.47 -5.84 21.71
C GLY A 93 -23.16 -5.44 21.04
N ARG A 94 -22.92 -5.93 19.82
CA ARG A 94 -21.75 -5.49 19.08
C ARG A 94 -21.76 -3.95 19.04
N PRO A 95 -20.65 -3.26 19.37
CA PRO A 95 -20.59 -1.82 19.25
C PRO A 95 -20.65 -1.40 17.77
N ASP A 96 -21.08 -0.17 17.50
CA ASP A 96 -21.02 0.40 16.16
C ASP A 96 -19.58 0.45 15.67
N GLN A 97 -19.38 0.09 14.41
CA GLN A 97 -18.07 0.13 13.76
C GLN A 97 -18.06 1.27 12.73
N ARG A 98 -16.96 2.02 12.70
CA ARG A 98 -16.75 3.09 11.72
C ARG A 98 -15.58 2.74 10.81
N GLY A 99 -15.72 3.03 9.52
CA GLY A 99 -14.65 2.93 8.53
C GLY A 99 -14.54 4.23 7.75
N GLY A 100 -13.32 4.69 7.47
CA GLY A 100 -13.04 5.92 6.72
C GLY A 100 -12.10 5.66 5.55
N GLY A 101 -12.22 6.49 4.50
CA GLY A 101 -11.36 6.45 3.32
C GLY A 101 -11.60 7.62 2.38
N SER A 102 -10.87 7.67 1.27
CA SER A 102 -11.04 8.66 0.20
C SER A 102 -11.38 7.96 -1.12
N GLY A 103 -12.15 8.63 -1.99
CA GLY A 103 -12.48 8.14 -3.33
C GLY A 103 -12.65 9.29 -4.32
N PHE A 104 -13.04 8.96 -5.56
CA PHE A 104 -13.34 9.92 -6.62
C PHE A 104 -14.72 9.64 -7.23
N ILE A 105 -15.39 10.69 -7.73
CA ILE A 105 -16.71 10.62 -8.40
C ILE A 105 -16.62 10.45 -9.91
#